data_AF-A0A497XNV3-F1
#
_entry.id   AF-A0A497XNV3-F1
#
_cell.length_a   1.000
_cell.length_b   1.000
_cell.length_c   1.000
_cell.angle_alpha   90.00
_cell.angle_beta   90.00
_cell.angle_gamma   90.00
#
_symmetry.space_group_name_H-M   'P 1'
#
loop_
_entity.id
_entity.type
_entity.pdbx_description
1 polymer ?
#
loop_
_entity_poly.entity_id
_entity_poly.type
_entity_poly.pdbx_seq_one_letter_code
_entity_poly.pdbx_strand_id
1 'polypeptide(L)'
;MTRRELLTLLLTGSVFAQESFKEFLKEELEGFREEKRGFNRYLEEVNREFEEYKSIVRKEFESFKREILRHWDTFEGTDKKKLVQYSPDFRTKRVFDFEKGELRVEVSGEVKNLREFVKGEIEEFVKQDKREVFESDQFLRKTEERVRKLKYIRTGVIEREPVLTPVIFGKESVNPSELKEGVRKLIEEGSFVEKPTGMGKVGTFTVSIPPEKVLRKARRYKSIVSRESERWKLEPSLVFAIIHTESYFNPLATSPVPAYGLMQIVPHSAGKDVTEFLNGRPVILSPSYLYNAENNIKVGTTYVYMLYYRYFSEVRDPESRLYCTIAAYNTGPGNVARTFTGTTNLGKAVKVINSLTPKDTYGVLLRNLPYQETKDYLRKVSKRIAVYKNL
;
A
#
# COMPACT_ATOMS: atom_id res chain seq x y z
N MET A 1 44.25 -44.62 53.10
CA MET A 1 44.13 -44.71 51.63
C MET A 1 44.79 -43.49 51.02
N THR A 2 45.79 -43.72 50.18
CA THR A 2 46.73 -42.75 49.64
C THR A 2 46.14 -42.00 48.44
N ARG A 3 46.78 -40.87 48.07
CA ARG A 3 46.50 -39.99 46.90
C ARG A 3 46.52 -40.69 45.52
N ARG A 4 46.54 -42.03 45.49
CA ARG A 4 46.55 -42.91 44.32
C ARG A 4 45.19 -43.57 44.03
N GLU A 5 44.21 -43.46 44.92
CA GLU A 5 42.87 -44.04 44.71
C GLU A 5 41.81 -43.00 44.27
N LEU A 6 42.16 -41.71 44.30
CA LEU A 6 41.37 -40.63 43.68
C LEU A 6 41.76 -40.37 42.21
N LEU A 7 42.80 -41.05 41.71
CA LEU A 7 43.27 -40.95 40.33
C LEU A 7 42.73 -42.07 39.42
N THR A 8 41.75 -42.85 39.92
CA THR A 8 41.07 -43.91 39.15
C THR A 8 39.60 -43.59 38.86
N LEU A 9 39.12 -42.40 39.22
CA LEU A 9 37.74 -41.97 38.92
C LEU A 9 37.64 -40.56 38.33
N LEU A 10 38.70 -40.09 37.65
CA LEU A 10 38.73 -38.79 36.98
C LEU A 10 39.27 -38.85 35.53
N LEU A 11 39.43 -40.04 34.94
CA LEU A 11 39.98 -40.20 33.58
C LEU A 11 39.21 -41.17 32.65
N THR A 12 38.04 -41.67 33.05
CA THR A 12 37.17 -42.50 32.19
C THR A 12 35.82 -41.83 31.86
N GLY A 13 35.58 -40.61 32.34
CA GLY A 13 34.38 -39.81 32.02
C GLY A 13 34.57 -38.75 30.94
N SER A 14 35.81 -38.49 30.50
CA SER A 14 36.12 -37.38 29.59
C SER A 14 35.97 -37.72 28.11
N VAL A 15 36.25 -38.97 27.69
CA VAL A 15 36.09 -39.38 26.28
C VAL A 15 34.62 -39.62 25.96
N PHE A 16 33.89 -40.34 26.81
CA PHE A 16 32.43 -40.56 26.62
C PHE A 16 31.62 -39.27 26.70
N ALA A 17 31.95 -38.34 27.61
CA ALA A 17 31.28 -37.04 27.66
C ALA A 17 31.64 -36.16 26.45
N GLN A 18 32.86 -36.27 25.91
CA GLN A 18 33.28 -35.51 24.73
C GLN A 18 32.74 -36.09 23.43
N GLU A 19 32.59 -37.42 23.32
CA GLU A 19 31.90 -38.09 22.22
C GLU A 19 30.40 -37.82 22.27
N SER A 20 29.76 -37.95 23.43
CA SER A 20 28.35 -37.59 23.65
C SER A 20 28.08 -36.10 23.35
N PHE A 21 28.98 -35.20 23.73
CA PHE A 21 28.86 -33.78 23.38
C PHE A 21 29.07 -33.51 21.88
N LYS A 22 29.99 -34.23 21.22
CA LYS A 22 30.18 -34.14 19.77
C LYS A 22 28.98 -34.69 19.00
N GLU A 23 28.38 -35.78 19.46
CA GLU A 23 27.14 -36.34 18.91
C GLU A 23 25.98 -35.36 19.11
N PHE A 24 25.81 -34.81 20.30
CA PHE A 24 24.84 -33.75 20.58
C PHE A 24 25.01 -32.54 19.64
N LEU A 25 26.23 -32.01 19.49
CA LEU A 25 26.49 -30.90 18.57
C LEU A 25 26.23 -31.28 17.10
N LYS A 26 26.51 -32.53 16.71
CA LYS A 26 26.23 -33.02 15.37
C LYS A 26 24.74 -33.12 15.12
N GLU A 27 23.97 -33.65 16.05
CA GLU A 27 22.50 -33.71 16.01
C GLU A 27 21.90 -32.30 15.97
N GLU A 28 22.39 -31.37 16.79
CA GLU A 28 21.94 -29.97 16.80
C GLU A 28 22.23 -29.27 15.46
N LEU A 29 23.42 -29.49 14.89
CA LEU A 29 23.80 -28.99 13.56
C LEU A 29 22.98 -29.62 12.43
N GLU A 30 22.67 -30.91 12.52
CA GLU A 30 21.81 -31.61 11.56
C GLU A 30 20.37 -31.10 11.65
N GLY A 31 19.82 -30.95 12.85
CA GLY A 31 18.52 -30.32 13.09
C GLY A 31 18.43 -28.91 12.51
N PHE A 32 19.44 -28.06 12.75
CA PHE A 32 19.52 -26.72 12.15
C PHE A 32 19.58 -26.77 10.61
N ARG A 33 20.33 -27.71 10.03
CA ARG A 33 20.40 -27.88 8.57
C ARG A 33 19.06 -28.32 7.99
N GLU A 34 18.35 -29.21 8.66
CA GLU A 34 17.02 -29.66 8.24
C GLU A 34 15.98 -28.55 8.33
N GLU A 35 15.97 -27.79 9.42
CA GLU A 35 15.13 -26.60 9.59
C GLU A 35 15.40 -25.60 8.45
N LYS A 36 16.67 -25.30 8.18
CA LYS A 36 17.07 -24.41 7.07
C LYS A 36 16.60 -24.93 5.71
N ARG A 37 16.71 -26.24 5.44
CA ARG A 37 16.19 -26.86 4.20
C ARG A 37 14.67 -26.75 4.12
N GLY A 38 13.96 -26.98 5.22
CA GLY A 38 12.52 -26.80 5.32
C GLY A 38 12.09 -25.37 5.02
N PHE A 39 12.77 -24.39 5.62
CA PHE A 39 12.53 -22.97 5.37
C PHE A 39 12.81 -22.57 3.92
N ASN A 40 13.91 -23.05 3.32
CA ASN A 40 14.21 -22.78 1.91
C ASN A 40 13.12 -23.33 0.97
N ARG A 41 12.64 -24.56 1.20
CA ARG A 41 11.51 -25.12 0.44
C ARG A 41 10.24 -24.28 0.59
N TYR A 42 9.94 -23.85 1.82
CA TYR A 42 8.83 -22.94 2.07
C TYR A 42 8.96 -21.63 1.27
N LEU A 43 10.14 -21.01 1.26
CA LEU A 43 10.40 -19.79 0.48
C LEU A 43 10.21 -20.03 -1.03
N GLU A 44 10.66 -21.16 -1.56
CA GLU A 44 10.46 -21.52 -2.97
C GLU A 44 8.98 -21.67 -3.33
N GLU A 45 8.19 -22.32 -2.47
CA GLU A 45 6.74 -22.46 -2.68
C GLU A 45 6.02 -21.10 -2.60
N VAL A 46 6.34 -20.28 -1.59
CA VAL A 46 5.76 -18.94 -1.44
C VAL A 46 6.09 -18.05 -2.64
N ASN A 47 7.35 -18.05 -3.10
CA ASN A 47 7.74 -17.29 -4.29
C ASN A 47 7.00 -17.76 -5.54
N ARG A 48 6.76 -19.06 -5.69
CA ARG A 48 5.96 -19.61 -6.80
C ARG A 48 4.50 -19.12 -6.73
N GLU A 49 3.89 -19.12 -5.56
CA GLU A 49 2.53 -18.59 -5.38
C GLU A 49 2.46 -17.08 -5.59
N PHE A 50 3.52 -16.32 -5.30
CA PHE A 50 3.59 -14.90 -5.65
C PHE A 50 3.60 -14.67 -7.17
N GLU A 51 4.29 -15.51 -7.94
CA GLU A 51 4.23 -15.46 -9.41
C GLU A 51 2.82 -15.79 -9.91
N GLU A 52 2.16 -16.78 -9.31
CA GLU A 52 0.77 -17.10 -9.61
C GLU A 52 -0.17 -15.94 -9.26
N TYR A 53 0.00 -15.33 -8.09
CA TYR A 53 -0.72 -14.14 -7.66
C TYR A 53 -0.61 -13.01 -8.69
N LYS A 54 0.61 -12.67 -9.13
CA LYS A 54 0.82 -11.64 -10.16
C LYS A 54 0.15 -12.01 -11.49
N SER A 55 0.20 -13.29 -11.86
CA SER A 55 -0.47 -13.81 -13.06
C SER A 55 -1.99 -13.66 -12.97
N ILE A 56 -2.59 -13.98 -11.83
CA ILE A 56 -4.03 -13.79 -11.56
C ILE A 56 -4.39 -12.31 -11.71
N VAL A 57 -3.71 -11.42 -10.98
CA VAL A 57 -4.00 -9.98 -11.02
C VAL A 57 -3.91 -9.44 -12.44
N ARG A 58 -2.84 -9.78 -13.17
CA ARG A 58 -2.65 -9.35 -14.56
C ARG A 58 -3.78 -9.84 -15.47
N LYS A 59 -4.15 -11.12 -15.36
CA LYS A 59 -5.22 -11.70 -16.18
C LYS A 59 -6.56 -11.04 -15.92
N GLU A 60 -6.92 -10.84 -14.65
CA GLU A 60 -8.17 -10.19 -14.28
C GLU A 60 -8.20 -8.72 -14.70
N PHE A 61 -7.09 -8.00 -14.54
CA PHE A 61 -6.96 -6.61 -15.01
C PHE A 61 -7.14 -6.50 -16.52
N GLU A 62 -6.43 -7.32 -17.31
CA GLU A 62 -6.55 -7.29 -18.76
C GLU A 62 -7.96 -7.72 -19.23
N SER A 63 -8.61 -8.62 -18.51
CA SER A 63 -10.01 -9.00 -18.76
C SER A 63 -10.96 -7.83 -18.53
N PHE A 64 -10.83 -7.16 -17.38
CA PHE A 64 -11.62 -5.98 -17.04
C PHE A 64 -11.38 -4.83 -18.02
N LYS A 65 -10.12 -4.53 -18.34
CA LYS A 65 -9.73 -3.51 -19.31
C LYS A 65 -10.35 -3.77 -20.68
N ARG A 66 -10.30 -5.01 -21.18
CA ARG A 66 -10.94 -5.37 -22.47
C ARG A 66 -12.44 -5.15 -22.43
N GLU A 67 -13.10 -5.46 -21.31
CA GLU A 67 -14.53 -5.25 -21.17
C GLU A 67 -14.88 -3.76 -21.22
N ILE A 68 -14.16 -2.92 -20.46
CA ILE A 68 -14.36 -1.46 -20.51
C ILE A 68 -14.17 -0.90 -21.93
N LEU A 69 -13.14 -1.37 -22.65
CA LEU A 69 -12.84 -0.91 -24.01
C LEU A 69 -13.86 -1.34 -25.07
N ARG A 70 -14.87 -2.16 -24.72
CA ARG A 70 -16.03 -2.42 -25.59
C ARG A 70 -17.08 -1.31 -25.50
N HIS A 71 -17.04 -0.52 -24.44
CA HIS A 71 -18.03 0.51 -24.13
C HIS A 71 -17.45 1.93 -24.11
N TRP A 72 -16.12 2.06 -23.99
CA TRP A 72 -15.42 3.35 -23.89
C TRP A 72 -14.19 3.39 -24.78
N ASP A 73 -13.94 4.55 -25.41
CA ASP A 73 -12.76 4.79 -26.26
C ASP A 73 -11.43 4.58 -25.52
N THR A 74 -11.42 4.87 -24.22
CA THR A 74 -10.23 4.75 -23.37
C THR A 74 -10.56 4.07 -22.05
N PHE A 75 -9.63 3.27 -21.55
CA PHE A 75 -9.72 2.69 -20.22
C PHE A 75 -9.46 3.74 -19.14
N GLU A 76 -10.34 3.81 -18.15
CA GLU A 76 -10.12 4.56 -16.92
C GLU A 76 -10.52 3.67 -15.74
N GLY A 77 -9.57 3.33 -14.86
CA GLY A 77 -9.82 2.51 -13.68
C GLY A 77 -9.46 3.26 -12.40
N THR A 78 -9.88 2.70 -11.27
CA THR A 78 -9.40 3.14 -9.95
C THR A 78 -7.88 3.10 -9.94
N ASP A 79 -7.26 4.15 -9.40
CA ASP A 79 -5.82 4.25 -9.22
C ASP A 79 -5.48 4.74 -7.80
N LYS A 80 -4.23 5.16 -7.59
CA LYS A 80 -3.72 5.69 -6.33
C LYS A 80 -4.63 6.78 -5.75
N LYS A 81 -5.15 7.68 -6.58
CA LYS A 81 -5.82 8.91 -6.15
C LYS A 81 -7.20 9.11 -6.77
N LYS A 82 -7.63 8.22 -7.65
CA LYS A 82 -8.96 8.24 -8.25
C LYS A 82 -9.72 6.98 -7.90
N LEU A 83 -10.97 7.15 -7.45
CA LEU A 83 -11.95 6.07 -7.39
C LEU A 83 -12.79 6.11 -8.66
N VAL A 84 -12.87 4.98 -9.37
CA VAL A 84 -13.68 4.84 -10.58
C VAL A 84 -14.61 3.66 -10.41
N GLN A 85 -15.90 3.88 -10.64
CA GLN A 85 -16.92 2.84 -10.59
C GLN A 85 -17.73 2.86 -11.88
N TYR A 86 -17.88 1.69 -12.49
CA TYR A 86 -18.77 1.50 -13.63
C TYR A 86 -20.11 0.93 -13.17
N SER A 87 -21.19 1.30 -13.86
CA SER A 87 -22.46 0.59 -13.77
C SER A 87 -22.31 -0.85 -14.26
N PRO A 88 -23.20 -1.79 -13.86
CA PRO A 88 -23.11 -3.19 -14.28
C PRO A 88 -23.11 -3.42 -15.80
N ASP A 89 -23.73 -2.51 -16.57
CA ASP A 89 -23.79 -2.51 -18.04
C ASP A 89 -22.68 -1.68 -18.70
N PHE A 90 -21.76 -1.14 -17.89
CA PHE A 90 -20.65 -0.27 -18.28
C PHE A 90 -21.05 1.03 -19.00
N ARG A 91 -22.34 1.40 -19.03
CA ARG A 91 -22.79 2.63 -19.70
C ARG A 91 -22.55 3.89 -18.89
N THR A 92 -22.44 3.77 -17.57
CA THR A 92 -22.18 4.89 -16.67
C THR A 92 -20.86 4.68 -15.95
N LYS A 93 -20.07 5.75 -15.85
CA LYS A 93 -18.80 5.80 -15.13
C LYS A 93 -18.85 6.94 -14.13
N ARG A 94 -18.66 6.62 -12.85
CA ARG A 94 -18.59 7.56 -11.73
C ARG A 94 -17.14 7.66 -11.29
N VAL A 95 -16.63 8.87 -11.15
CA VAL A 95 -15.23 9.14 -10.83
C VAL A 95 -15.15 10.15 -9.70
N PHE A 96 -14.30 9.85 -8.72
CA PHE A 96 -13.88 10.82 -7.72
C PHE A 96 -12.35 10.90 -7.70
N ASP A 97 -11.80 12.06 -8.05
CA ASP A 97 -10.37 12.36 -7.96
C ASP A 97 -10.08 13.03 -6.61
N PHE A 98 -9.42 12.30 -5.71
CA PHE A 98 -9.06 12.79 -4.38
C PHE A 98 -7.96 13.86 -4.42
N GLU A 99 -7.12 13.89 -5.44
CA GLU A 99 -6.06 14.91 -5.56
C GLU A 99 -6.61 16.24 -6.08
N LYS A 100 -7.48 16.17 -7.07
CA LYS A 100 -8.12 17.36 -7.65
C LYS A 100 -9.35 17.83 -6.88
N GLY A 101 -9.94 16.96 -6.07
CA GLY A 101 -11.26 17.19 -5.50
C GLY A 101 -12.32 17.27 -6.60
N GLU A 102 -12.29 16.38 -7.59
CA GLU A 102 -13.23 16.42 -8.72
C GLU A 102 -14.17 15.23 -8.66
N LEU A 103 -15.48 15.47 -8.70
CA LEU A 103 -16.49 14.45 -8.93
C LEU A 103 -16.97 14.54 -10.36
N ARG A 104 -16.93 13.43 -11.08
CA ARG A 104 -17.37 13.33 -12.48
C ARG A 104 -18.28 12.13 -12.68
N VAL A 105 -19.34 12.31 -13.47
CA VAL A 105 -20.21 11.23 -13.95
C VAL A 105 -20.26 11.31 -15.46
N GLU A 106 -19.97 10.20 -16.13
CA GLU A 106 -20.04 10.08 -17.59
C GLU A 106 -21.03 9.00 -17.97
N VAL A 107 -21.89 9.29 -18.95
CA VAL A 107 -22.93 8.38 -19.41
C VAL A 107 -22.81 8.23 -20.93
N SER A 108 -22.61 7.01 -21.41
CA SER A 108 -22.55 6.68 -22.83
C SER A 108 -23.95 6.52 -23.42
N GLY A 109 -24.20 7.11 -24.59
CA GLY A 109 -25.48 7.03 -25.30
C GLY A 109 -26.45 8.15 -24.92
N GLU A 110 -27.66 8.10 -25.50
CA GLU A 110 -28.69 9.11 -25.27
C GLU A 110 -29.46 8.86 -23.97
N VAL A 111 -29.62 9.91 -23.15
CA VAL A 111 -30.36 9.88 -21.89
C VAL A 111 -31.43 10.98 -21.92
N LYS A 112 -32.70 10.58 -21.87
CA LYS A 112 -33.87 11.49 -21.98
C LYS A 112 -33.87 12.64 -20.95
N ASN A 113 -33.30 12.41 -19.77
CA ASN A 113 -33.12 13.43 -18.73
C ASN A 113 -31.76 13.24 -18.05
N LEU A 114 -30.69 13.68 -18.71
CA LEU A 114 -29.31 13.51 -18.22
C LEU A 114 -29.12 14.09 -16.82
N ARG A 115 -29.73 15.25 -16.51
CA ARG A 115 -29.59 15.90 -15.19
C ARG A 115 -30.17 15.05 -14.06
N GLU A 116 -31.41 14.57 -14.20
CA GLU A 116 -32.02 13.73 -13.15
C GLU A 116 -31.36 12.36 -13.06
N PHE A 117 -30.92 11.79 -14.19
CA PHE A 117 -30.16 10.55 -14.20
C PHE A 117 -28.85 10.70 -13.43
N VAL A 118 -28.02 11.70 -13.78
CA VAL A 118 -26.75 12.00 -13.09
C VAL A 118 -26.98 12.27 -11.60
N LYS A 119 -28.04 12.96 -11.22
CA LYS A 119 -28.37 13.17 -9.81
C LYS A 119 -28.53 11.85 -9.05
N GLY A 120 -29.29 10.90 -9.59
CA GLY A 120 -29.44 9.56 -9.00
C GLY A 120 -28.12 8.78 -8.93
N GLU A 121 -27.28 8.91 -9.96
CA GLU A 121 -25.95 8.30 -10.02
C GLU A 121 -25.01 8.83 -8.93
N ILE A 122 -25.07 10.14 -8.63
CA ILE A 122 -24.30 10.74 -7.54
C ILE A 122 -24.84 10.29 -6.18
N GLU A 123 -26.16 10.27 -5.98
CA GLU A 123 -26.76 9.78 -4.73
C GLU A 123 -26.30 8.34 -4.42
N GLU A 124 -26.30 7.46 -5.43
CA GLU A 124 -25.80 6.09 -5.32
C GLU A 124 -24.29 6.05 -5.03
N PHE A 125 -23.48 6.82 -5.77
CA PHE A 125 -22.03 6.80 -5.59
C PHE A 125 -21.59 7.27 -4.21
N VAL A 126 -22.25 8.31 -3.70
CA VAL A 126 -21.83 8.98 -2.47
C VAL A 126 -22.21 8.19 -1.23
N LYS A 127 -23.37 7.52 -1.23
CA LYS A 127 -23.86 6.79 -0.06
C LYS A 127 -23.17 5.44 0.17
N GLN A 128 -22.50 4.89 -0.85
CA GLN A 128 -21.88 3.58 -0.78
C GLN A 128 -20.77 3.51 0.27
N ASP A 129 -20.71 2.36 0.94
CA ASP A 129 -19.61 2.03 1.82
C ASP A 129 -18.47 1.30 1.08
N LYS A 130 -17.30 1.24 1.72
CA LYS A 130 -16.08 0.63 1.18
C LYS A 130 -16.28 -0.82 0.73
N ARG A 131 -17.11 -1.59 1.44
CA ARG A 131 -17.38 -2.99 1.09
C ARG A 131 -18.23 -3.06 -0.16
N GLU A 132 -19.27 -2.25 -0.26
CA GLU A 132 -20.14 -2.18 -1.45
C GLU A 132 -19.35 -1.74 -2.70
N VAL A 133 -18.46 -0.76 -2.55
CA VAL A 133 -17.55 -0.36 -3.65
C VAL A 133 -16.62 -1.51 -4.06
N PHE A 134 -16.04 -2.24 -3.09
CA PHE A 134 -15.18 -3.38 -3.40
C PHE A 134 -15.94 -4.54 -4.08
N GLU A 135 -17.15 -4.86 -3.59
CA GLU A 135 -17.96 -5.97 -4.11
C GLU A 135 -18.53 -5.68 -5.50
N SER A 136 -18.82 -4.42 -5.79
CA SER A 136 -19.27 -3.98 -7.13
C SER A 136 -18.14 -3.89 -8.15
N ASP A 137 -16.89 -3.73 -7.73
CA ASP A 137 -15.73 -3.74 -8.62
C ASP A 137 -15.44 -5.16 -9.12
N GLN A 138 -15.74 -5.41 -10.40
CA GLN A 138 -15.57 -6.73 -11.00
C GLN A 138 -14.12 -7.22 -11.00
N PHE A 139 -13.16 -6.32 -11.15
CA PHE A 139 -11.74 -6.68 -11.15
C PHE A 139 -11.27 -7.08 -9.76
N LEU A 140 -11.60 -6.28 -8.73
CA LEU A 140 -11.20 -6.55 -7.36
C LEU A 140 -11.89 -7.81 -6.81
N ARG A 141 -13.19 -7.97 -7.05
CA ARG A 141 -13.95 -9.15 -6.61
C ARG A 141 -13.40 -10.43 -7.23
N LYS A 142 -13.23 -10.49 -8.57
CA LYS A 142 -12.70 -11.68 -9.25
C LYS A 142 -11.26 -11.98 -8.86
N THR A 143 -10.44 -10.95 -8.66
CA THR A 143 -9.07 -11.11 -8.16
C THR A 143 -9.10 -11.77 -6.79
N GLU A 144 -9.86 -11.23 -5.84
CA GLU A 144 -9.98 -11.74 -4.47
C GLU A 144 -10.50 -13.19 -4.42
N GLU A 145 -11.49 -13.53 -5.26
CA GLU A 145 -12.04 -14.89 -5.39
C GLU A 145 -11.01 -15.92 -5.87
N ARG A 146 -10.07 -15.51 -6.71
CA ARG A 146 -9.01 -16.37 -7.23
C ARG A 146 -7.84 -16.48 -6.27
N VAL A 147 -7.33 -15.35 -5.79
CA VAL A 147 -6.12 -15.35 -4.95
C VAL A 147 -6.36 -16.00 -3.59
N ARG A 148 -7.58 -15.96 -3.04
CA ARG A 148 -7.91 -16.64 -1.77
C ARG A 148 -7.73 -18.17 -1.79
N LYS A 149 -7.52 -18.76 -2.96
CA LYS A 149 -7.28 -20.20 -3.14
C LYS A 149 -5.80 -20.57 -3.00
N LEU A 150 -4.89 -19.59 -2.99
CA LEU A 150 -3.46 -19.81 -2.78
C LEU A 150 -3.20 -20.29 -1.34
N LYS A 151 -2.21 -21.16 -1.13
CA LYS A 151 -1.93 -21.82 0.15
C LYS A 151 -1.36 -20.85 1.19
N TYR A 152 -0.50 -19.92 0.76
CA TYR A 152 0.24 -19.01 1.63
C TYR A 152 -0.32 -17.60 1.63
N ILE A 153 -1.61 -17.45 1.32
CA ILE A 153 -2.29 -16.17 1.35
C ILE A 153 -2.99 -15.91 2.68
N ARG A 154 -2.93 -14.65 3.13
CA ARG A 154 -3.70 -14.11 4.22
C ARG A 154 -4.74 -13.15 3.68
N THR A 155 -6.01 -13.45 3.96
CA THR A 155 -7.15 -12.59 3.63
C THR A 155 -7.56 -11.71 4.80
N GLY A 156 -8.39 -10.70 4.54
CA GLY A 156 -8.94 -9.83 5.56
C GLY A 156 -10.42 -9.54 5.36
N VAL A 157 -10.97 -8.73 6.27
CA VAL A 157 -12.35 -8.25 6.21
C VAL A 157 -12.34 -6.79 5.77
N ILE A 158 -13.16 -6.49 4.76
CA ILE A 158 -13.39 -5.12 4.32
C ILE A 158 -14.47 -4.51 5.20
N GLU A 159 -14.09 -3.48 5.94
CA GLU A 159 -15.00 -2.75 6.83
C GLU A 159 -16.07 -2.00 6.03
N ARG A 160 -17.27 -1.92 6.59
CA ARG A 160 -18.32 -1.03 6.07
C ARG A 160 -18.04 0.38 6.58
N GLU A 161 -17.32 1.15 5.77
CA GLU A 161 -17.07 2.56 6.05
C GLU A 161 -17.45 3.47 4.88
N PRO A 162 -18.01 4.65 5.15
CA PRO A 162 -18.38 5.58 4.09
C PRO A 162 -17.14 6.11 3.37
N VAL A 163 -17.17 6.12 2.03
CA VAL A 163 -15.99 6.53 1.23
C VAL A 163 -16.02 8.01 0.89
N LEU A 164 -17.14 8.47 0.33
CA LEU A 164 -17.32 9.83 -0.19
C LEU A 164 -18.18 10.71 0.72
N THR A 165 -19.09 10.15 1.53
CA THR A 165 -19.89 10.91 2.50
C THR A 165 -19.04 11.85 3.39
N PRO A 166 -17.92 11.40 4.00
CA PRO A 166 -17.11 12.27 4.87
C PRO A 166 -16.37 13.35 4.09
N VAL A 167 -16.11 13.12 2.80
CA VAL A 167 -15.47 14.09 1.92
C VAL A 167 -16.47 15.17 1.52
N ILE A 168 -17.65 14.79 1.05
CA ILE A 168 -18.66 15.72 0.55
C ILE A 168 -19.34 16.50 1.69
N PHE A 169 -19.79 15.79 2.72
CA PHE A 169 -20.62 16.33 3.79
C PHE A 169 -19.84 16.66 5.07
N GLY A 170 -18.69 16.03 5.28
CA GLY A 170 -17.92 16.19 6.52
C GLY A 170 -18.47 15.47 7.73
N LYS A 171 -19.32 14.48 7.49
CA LYS A 171 -19.89 13.59 8.51
C LYS A 171 -19.75 12.14 8.03
N GLU A 172 -19.72 11.22 8.99
CA GLU A 172 -19.66 9.78 8.71
C GLU A 172 -20.97 9.24 8.12
N SER A 173 -22.09 9.87 8.44
CA SER A 173 -23.38 9.51 7.88
C SER A 173 -24.24 10.74 7.64
N VAL A 174 -25.20 10.60 6.75
CA VAL A 174 -26.22 11.59 6.41
C VAL A 174 -27.56 10.90 6.28
N ASN A 175 -28.64 11.57 6.65
CA ASN A 175 -29.98 11.06 6.39
C ASN A 175 -30.38 11.26 4.91
N PRO A 176 -31.47 10.62 4.42
CA PRO A 176 -31.87 10.74 3.02
C PRO A 176 -32.19 12.17 2.54
N SER A 177 -32.66 13.04 3.44
CA SER A 177 -32.95 14.44 3.10
C SER A 177 -31.66 15.25 2.95
N GLU A 178 -30.71 15.08 3.88
CA GLU A 178 -29.37 15.68 3.79
C GLU A 178 -28.62 15.23 2.53
N LEU A 179 -28.70 13.94 2.19
CA LEU A 179 -28.10 13.40 0.96
C LEU A 179 -28.68 14.08 -0.29
N LYS A 180 -30.01 14.08 -0.42
CA LYS A 180 -30.71 14.70 -1.56
C LYS A 180 -30.38 16.19 -1.70
N GLU A 181 -30.36 16.91 -0.60
CA GLU A 181 -30.05 18.34 -0.59
C GLU A 181 -28.58 18.61 -0.96
N GLY A 182 -27.64 17.82 -0.44
CA GLY A 182 -26.23 17.97 -0.80
C GLY A 182 -25.97 17.66 -2.27
N VAL A 183 -26.58 16.59 -2.80
CA VAL A 183 -26.46 16.25 -4.22
C VAL A 183 -27.12 17.30 -5.10
N ARG A 184 -28.26 17.87 -4.69
CA ARG A 184 -28.90 19.00 -5.40
C ARG A 184 -27.93 20.17 -5.55
N LYS A 185 -27.23 20.56 -4.48
CA LYS A 185 -26.22 21.63 -4.53
C LYS A 185 -25.05 21.30 -5.45
N LEU A 186 -24.54 20.06 -5.41
CA LEU A 186 -23.49 19.62 -6.35
C LEU A 186 -23.94 19.76 -7.81
N ILE A 187 -25.19 19.38 -8.12
CA ILE A 187 -25.79 19.49 -9.46
C ILE A 187 -26.01 20.95 -9.88
N GLU A 188 -26.25 21.86 -8.95
CA GLU A 188 -26.39 23.31 -9.19
C GLU A 188 -25.01 23.96 -9.44
N GLU A 189 -23.95 23.53 -8.74
CA GLU A 189 -22.58 24.05 -8.85
C GLU A 189 -21.77 23.42 -10.00
N GLY A 190 -22.17 22.24 -10.46
CA GLY A 190 -21.48 21.49 -11.51
C GLY A 190 -21.86 21.89 -12.93
N SER A 191 -21.08 21.41 -13.89
CA SER A 191 -21.26 21.66 -15.32
C SER A 191 -21.61 20.38 -16.07
N PHE A 192 -22.45 20.50 -17.11
CA PHE A 192 -22.79 19.43 -18.04
C PHE A 192 -22.18 19.74 -19.42
N VAL A 193 -21.55 18.74 -20.02
CA VAL A 193 -20.99 18.81 -21.36
C VAL A 193 -21.30 17.51 -22.09
N GLU A 194 -21.79 17.59 -23.32
CA GLU A 194 -21.87 16.43 -24.21
C GLU A 194 -20.70 16.45 -25.19
N LYS A 195 -20.06 15.29 -25.37
CA LYS A 195 -18.94 15.14 -26.31
C LYS A 195 -19.20 13.98 -27.28
N PRO A 196 -18.91 14.15 -28.58
CA PRO A 196 -18.83 13.02 -29.49
C PRO A 196 -17.62 12.14 -29.14
N THR A 197 -17.76 10.85 -29.38
CA THR A 197 -16.77 9.79 -29.12
C THR A 197 -16.74 8.83 -30.30
N GLY A 198 -15.74 7.95 -30.37
CA GLY A 198 -15.68 6.90 -31.39
C GLY A 198 -16.87 5.94 -31.32
N MET A 199 -17.55 5.87 -30.17
CA MET A 199 -18.67 4.97 -29.88
C MET A 199 -20.04 5.68 -29.76
N GLY A 200 -20.15 6.95 -30.17
CA GLY A 200 -21.39 7.72 -30.12
C GLY A 200 -21.24 9.02 -29.35
N LYS A 201 -22.17 9.33 -28.44
CA LYS A 201 -22.11 10.52 -27.57
C LYS A 201 -21.92 10.11 -26.12
N VAL A 202 -21.19 10.93 -25.37
CA VAL A 202 -21.05 10.81 -23.92
C VAL A 202 -21.51 12.11 -23.27
N GLY A 203 -22.47 12.01 -22.36
CA GLY A 203 -22.84 13.10 -21.45
C GLY A 203 -21.94 13.08 -20.23
N THR A 204 -21.24 14.18 -19.96
CA THR A 204 -20.33 14.34 -18.84
C THR A 204 -20.85 15.41 -17.89
N PHE A 205 -21.00 15.06 -16.62
CA PHE A 205 -21.16 16.00 -15.51
C PHE A 205 -19.86 16.10 -14.72
N THR A 206 -19.49 17.30 -14.28
CA THR A 206 -18.31 17.52 -13.43
C THR A 206 -18.57 18.61 -12.41
N VAL A 207 -18.14 18.40 -11.17
CA VAL A 207 -18.19 19.38 -10.08
C VAL A 207 -16.90 19.34 -9.26
N SER A 208 -16.41 20.51 -8.87
CA SER A 208 -15.24 20.65 -8.01
C SER A 208 -15.64 20.70 -6.54
N ILE A 209 -14.91 19.97 -5.72
CA ILE A 209 -15.05 19.85 -4.28
C ILE A 209 -13.78 20.42 -3.65
N PRO A 210 -13.90 21.36 -2.70
CA PRO A 210 -12.74 22.01 -2.11
C PRO A 210 -11.72 21.01 -1.52
N PRO A 211 -10.42 21.10 -1.87
CA PRO A 211 -9.39 20.14 -1.46
C PRO A 211 -9.25 19.96 0.06
N GLU A 212 -9.54 20.99 0.86
CA GLU A 212 -9.49 20.92 2.32
C GLU A 212 -10.48 19.90 2.90
N LYS A 213 -11.61 19.67 2.21
CA LYS A 213 -12.59 18.65 2.59
C LYS A 213 -12.02 17.24 2.41
N VAL A 214 -11.15 17.04 1.42
CA VAL A 214 -10.44 15.76 1.22
C VAL A 214 -9.45 15.52 2.35
N LEU A 215 -8.70 16.55 2.76
CA LEU A 215 -7.71 16.43 3.83
C LEU A 215 -8.32 16.15 5.21
N ARG A 216 -9.58 16.51 5.45
CA ARG A 216 -10.31 16.11 6.67
C ARG A 216 -10.34 14.59 6.85
N LYS A 217 -10.28 13.81 5.77
CA LYS A 217 -10.21 12.35 5.82
C LYS A 217 -8.98 11.82 6.54
N ALA A 218 -7.89 12.59 6.60
CA ALA A 218 -6.71 12.24 7.39
C ALA A 218 -7.06 12.01 8.88
N ARG A 219 -7.98 12.81 9.45
CA ARG A 219 -8.37 12.69 10.86
C ARG A 219 -8.98 11.33 11.21
N ARG A 220 -9.63 10.67 10.24
CA ARG A 220 -10.20 9.33 10.40
C ARG A 220 -9.15 8.31 10.80
N TYR A 221 -7.93 8.46 10.31
CA TYR A 221 -6.84 7.51 10.52
C TYR A 221 -5.94 7.89 11.71
N LYS A 222 -6.26 8.96 12.44
CA LYS A 222 -5.42 9.48 13.54
C LYS A 222 -5.16 8.44 14.63
N SER A 223 -6.19 7.75 15.11
CA SER A 223 -6.02 6.72 16.15
C SER A 223 -5.07 5.60 15.70
N ILE A 224 -5.26 5.10 14.48
CA ILE A 224 -4.44 4.03 13.88
C ILE A 224 -3.00 4.50 13.70
N VAL A 225 -2.83 5.67 13.07
CA VAL A 225 -1.50 6.24 12.80
C VAL A 225 -0.76 6.52 14.09
N SER A 226 -1.39 7.14 15.10
CA SER A 226 -0.78 7.40 16.40
C SER A 226 -0.30 6.12 17.07
N ARG A 227 -1.15 5.09 17.12
CA ARG A 227 -0.82 3.82 17.78
C ARG A 227 0.31 3.06 17.07
N GLU A 228 0.27 2.96 15.75
CA GLU A 228 1.35 2.29 15.00
C GLU A 228 2.64 3.10 15.00
N SER A 229 2.56 4.44 15.00
CA SER A 229 3.72 5.33 15.11
C SER A 229 4.39 5.22 16.47
N GLU A 230 3.62 5.21 17.56
CA GLU A 230 4.12 5.00 18.93
C GLU A 230 4.82 3.65 19.06
N ARG A 231 4.19 2.58 18.57
CA ARG A 231 4.76 1.22 18.55
C ARG A 231 6.16 1.19 17.92
N TRP A 232 6.34 1.93 16.82
CA TRP A 232 7.57 1.90 16.02
C TRP A 232 8.50 3.09 16.24
N LYS A 233 8.18 3.99 17.18
CA LYS A 233 8.91 5.24 17.45
C LYS A 233 9.10 6.09 16.19
N LEU A 234 8.08 6.14 15.36
CA LEU A 234 8.04 6.98 14.16
C LEU A 234 7.23 8.25 14.45
N GLU A 235 7.55 9.33 13.76
CA GLU A 235 6.74 10.54 13.81
C GLU A 235 5.40 10.31 13.08
N PRO A 236 4.23 10.53 13.71
CA PRO A 236 2.92 10.40 13.05
C PRO A 236 2.82 11.25 11.77
N SER A 237 3.48 12.41 11.77
CA SER A 237 3.54 13.32 10.61
C SER A 237 4.18 12.69 9.37
N LEU A 238 5.16 11.80 9.54
CA LEU A 238 5.77 11.04 8.45
C LEU A 238 4.79 10.04 7.86
N VAL A 239 4.10 9.27 8.70
CA VAL A 239 3.13 8.26 8.26
C VAL A 239 1.98 8.92 7.51
N PHE A 240 1.45 10.04 8.02
CA PHE A 240 0.44 10.83 7.31
C PHE A 240 0.94 11.39 5.98
N ALA A 241 2.18 11.91 5.93
CA ALA A 241 2.77 12.42 4.70
C ALA A 241 2.92 11.34 3.63
N ILE A 242 3.26 10.10 4.04
CA ILE A 242 3.31 8.93 3.16
C ILE A 242 1.91 8.59 2.66
N ILE A 243 0.91 8.41 3.55
CA ILE A 243 -0.47 8.10 3.16
C ILE A 243 -1.02 9.14 2.17
N HIS A 244 -0.84 10.43 2.48
CA HIS A 244 -1.27 11.51 1.58
C HIS A 244 -0.56 11.41 0.22
N THR A 245 0.72 11.07 0.18
CA THR A 245 1.47 10.96 -1.08
C THR A 245 1.09 9.73 -1.89
N GLU A 246 0.87 8.61 -1.23
CA GLU A 246 0.56 7.34 -1.85
C GLU A 246 -0.88 7.28 -2.36
N SER A 247 -1.85 7.74 -1.58
CA SER A 247 -3.27 7.51 -1.88
C SER A 247 -4.17 8.74 -1.82
N TYR A 248 -3.67 9.88 -1.32
CA TYR A 248 -4.56 10.99 -0.96
C TYR A 248 -5.68 10.56 0.00
N PHE A 249 -5.41 9.57 0.85
CA PHE A 249 -6.40 8.96 1.74
C PHE A 249 -7.55 8.23 1.01
N ASN A 250 -7.34 7.79 -0.23
CA ASN A 250 -8.24 6.85 -0.90
C ASN A 250 -8.09 5.45 -0.27
N PRO A 251 -9.09 4.93 0.48
CA PRO A 251 -8.99 3.63 1.15
C PRO A 251 -9.00 2.45 0.18
N LEU A 252 -9.44 2.68 -1.07
CA LEU A 252 -9.49 1.70 -2.14
C LEU A 252 -8.45 1.99 -3.23
N ALA A 253 -7.40 2.75 -2.88
CA ALA A 253 -6.30 3.04 -3.78
C ALA A 253 -5.67 1.75 -4.31
N THR A 254 -5.52 1.68 -5.63
CA THR A 254 -4.90 0.55 -6.32
C THR A 254 -3.90 1.04 -7.37
N SER A 255 -3.02 0.18 -7.84
CA SER A 255 -2.01 0.53 -8.84
C SER A 255 -1.89 -0.58 -9.91
N PRO A 256 -1.49 -0.24 -11.15
CA PRO A 256 -1.21 -1.23 -12.20
C PRO A 256 -0.14 -2.26 -11.78
N VAL A 257 0.86 -1.81 -11.02
CA VAL A 257 1.72 -2.71 -10.23
C VAL A 257 0.98 -2.95 -8.91
N PRO A 258 0.57 -4.19 -8.59
CA PRO A 258 -0.41 -4.45 -7.53
C PRO A 258 0.06 -3.92 -6.17
N ALA A 259 -0.41 -2.72 -5.85
CA ALA A 259 -0.19 -2.00 -4.61
C ALA A 259 -1.56 -1.56 -4.10
N TYR A 260 -1.82 -1.73 -2.81
CA TYR A 260 -3.18 -1.64 -2.27
C TYR A 260 -3.26 -0.71 -1.05
N GLY A 261 -4.38 0.00 -0.98
CA GLY A 261 -4.80 0.77 0.19
C GLY A 261 -3.99 2.04 0.45
N LEU A 262 -4.17 2.58 1.64
CA LEU A 262 -3.75 3.92 2.07
C LEU A 262 -2.26 4.20 1.87
N MET A 263 -1.42 3.21 2.20
CA MET A 263 0.04 3.27 2.10
C MET A 263 0.59 2.51 0.88
N GLN A 264 -0.27 2.12 -0.06
CA GLN A 264 0.12 1.46 -1.33
C GLN A 264 1.08 0.28 -1.13
N ILE A 265 0.66 -0.69 -0.31
CA ILE A 265 1.49 -1.85 -0.01
C ILE A 265 1.50 -2.82 -1.17
N VAL A 266 2.69 -3.15 -1.66
CA VAL A 266 2.92 -4.17 -2.66
C VAL A 266 3.14 -5.53 -1.97
N PRO A 267 2.29 -6.56 -2.20
CA PRO A 267 2.37 -7.83 -1.49
C PRO A 267 3.72 -8.54 -1.63
N HIS A 268 4.33 -8.50 -2.81
CA HIS A 268 5.56 -9.25 -3.12
C HIS A 268 6.86 -8.56 -2.67
N SER A 269 6.77 -7.31 -2.20
CA SER A 269 7.92 -6.55 -1.68
C SER A 269 7.70 -6.19 -0.22
N ALA A 270 7.13 -5.01 0.08
CA ALA A 270 6.89 -4.57 1.46
C ALA A 270 6.04 -5.56 2.26
N GLY A 271 5.00 -6.15 1.65
CA GLY A 271 4.18 -7.17 2.31
C GLY A 271 4.99 -8.42 2.71
N LYS A 272 5.84 -8.89 1.81
CA LYS A 272 6.75 -10.03 2.04
C LYS A 272 7.74 -9.72 3.18
N ASP A 273 8.48 -8.61 3.07
CA ASP A 273 9.48 -8.18 4.05
C ASP A 273 8.86 -8.04 5.46
N VAL A 274 7.70 -7.39 5.54
CA VAL A 274 7.04 -7.13 6.83
C VAL A 274 6.48 -8.41 7.44
N THR A 275 5.89 -9.29 6.64
CA THR A 275 5.33 -10.55 7.16
C THR A 275 6.43 -11.49 7.63
N GLU A 276 7.55 -11.57 6.92
CA GLU A 276 8.75 -12.27 7.36
C GLU A 276 9.29 -11.69 8.67
N PHE A 277 9.41 -10.36 8.75
CA PHE A 277 9.88 -9.69 9.95
C PHE A 277 8.97 -9.91 11.18
N LEU A 278 7.65 -9.85 11.00
CA LEU A 278 6.70 -9.96 12.10
C LEU A 278 6.38 -11.41 12.51
N ASN A 279 6.41 -12.34 11.56
CA ASN A 279 5.92 -13.72 11.77
C ASN A 279 7.02 -14.77 11.61
N GLY A 280 8.26 -14.38 11.31
CA GLY A 280 9.38 -15.28 11.01
C GLY A 280 9.31 -15.94 9.63
N ARG A 281 8.26 -15.66 8.84
CA ARG A 281 8.07 -16.24 7.51
C ARG A 281 7.18 -15.36 6.60
N PRO A 282 7.49 -15.25 5.30
CA PRO A 282 6.70 -14.43 4.38
C PRO A 282 5.33 -15.04 4.06
N VAL A 283 4.29 -14.21 4.03
CA VAL A 283 2.96 -14.62 3.53
C VAL A 283 2.44 -13.62 2.50
N ILE A 284 1.63 -14.08 1.55
CA ILE A 284 0.99 -13.21 0.55
C ILE A 284 -0.16 -12.48 1.23
N LEU A 285 -0.22 -11.16 1.12
CA LEU A 285 -1.34 -10.36 1.63
C LEU A 285 -2.33 -10.11 0.50
N SER A 286 -3.59 -10.51 0.68
CA SER A 286 -4.63 -10.31 -0.34
C SER A 286 -5.10 -8.84 -0.43
N PRO A 287 -5.81 -8.45 -1.51
CA PRO A 287 -6.50 -7.16 -1.58
C PRO A 287 -7.41 -6.90 -0.37
N SER A 288 -8.25 -7.86 0.03
CA SER A 288 -9.14 -7.69 1.19
C SER A 288 -8.39 -7.43 2.51
N TYR A 289 -7.19 -8.01 2.68
CA TYR A 289 -6.32 -7.72 3.81
C TYR A 289 -5.78 -6.30 3.77
N LEU A 290 -5.33 -5.84 2.59
CA LEU A 290 -4.67 -4.55 2.42
C LEU A 290 -5.63 -3.36 2.23
N TYR A 291 -6.91 -3.58 1.94
CA TYR A 291 -7.94 -2.53 1.97
C TYR A 291 -8.54 -2.30 3.38
N ASN A 292 -8.22 -3.17 4.34
CA ASN A 292 -8.48 -2.89 5.74
C ASN A 292 -7.46 -1.84 6.25
N ALA A 293 -7.96 -0.72 6.80
CA ALA A 293 -7.10 0.42 7.13
C ALA A 293 -6.12 0.09 8.26
N GLU A 294 -6.57 -0.67 9.27
CA GLU A 294 -5.74 -1.12 10.40
C GLU A 294 -4.56 -1.98 9.91
N ASN A 295 -4.85 -2.99 9.08
CA ASN A 295 -3.82 -3.84 8.49
C ASN A 295 -2.87 -3.07 7.57
N ASN A 296 -3.41 -2.20 6.70
CA ASN A 296 -2.61 -1.45 5.74
C ASN A 296 -1.61 -0.52 6.41
N ILE A 297 -2.10 0.29 7.37
CA ILE A 297 -1.25 1.24 8.10
C ILE A 297 -0.24 0.51 8.98
N LYS A 298 -0.62 -0.59 9.61
CA LYS A 298 0.32 -1.45 10.35
C LYS A 298 1.45 -1.96 9.46
N VAL A 299 1.12 -2.51 8.29
CA VAL A 299 2.14 -3.05 7.37
C VAL A 299 3.03 -1.92 6.85
N GLY A 300 2.45 -0.82 6.38
CA GLY A 300 3.20 0.31 5.86
C GLY A 300 4.11 0.95 6.90
N THR A 301 3.62 1.18 8.12
CA THR A 301 4.40 1.76 9.23
C THR A 301 5.53 0.82 9.67
N THR A 302 5.26 -0.49 9.71
CA THR A 302 6.31 -1.49 9.97
C THR A 302 7.39 -1.46 8.88
N TYR A 303 7.02 -1.28 7.62
CA TYR A 303 7.99 -1.16 6.52
C TYR A 303 8.84 0.11 6.65
N VAL A 304 8.24 1.25 6.99
CA VAL A 304 8.98 2.50 7.29
C VAL A 304 9.98 2.28 8.43
N TYR A 305 9.56 1.58 9.49
CA TYR A 305 10.43 1.19 10.60
C TYR A 305 11.61 0.34 10.12
N MET A 306 11.35 -0.68 9.29
CA MET A 306 12.43 -1.53 8.76
C MET A 306 13.41 -0.71 7.92
N LEU A 307 12.92 0.19 7.07
CA LEU A 307 13.78 1.08 6.28
C LEU A 307 14.67 1.94 7.19
N TYR A 308 14.09 2.63 8.18
CA TYR A 308 14.82 3.57 9.03
C TYR A 308 15.73 2.88 10.06
N TYR A 309 15.21 1.90 10.80
CA TYR A 309 15.89 1.29 11.95
C TYR A 309 16.62 -0.02 11.63
N ARG A 310 16.46 -0.59 10.43
CA ARG A 310 17.20 -1.79 10.01
C ARG A 310 18.06 -1.53 8.79
N TYR A 311 17.45 -1.17 7.65
CA TYR A 311 18.20 -0.95 6.40
C TYR A 311 19.18 0.22 6.51
N PHE A 312 18.73 1.39 6.97
CA PHE A 312 19.56 2.59 7.11
C PHE A 312 20.02 2.85 8.56
N SER A 313 20.06 1.82 9.40
CA SER A 313 20.39 1.93 10.83
C SER A 313 21.78 2.54 11.09
N GLU A 314 22.71 2.34 10.16
CA GLU A 314 24.09 2.82 10.21
C GLU A 314 24.30 4.24 9.62
N VAL A 315 23.26 4.86 9.04
CA VAL A 315 23.32 6.27 8.59
C VAL A 315 23.24 7.18 9.81
N ARG A 316 24.34 7.81 10.24
CA ARG A 316 24.46 8.47 11.55
C ARG A 316 23.54 9.66 11.71
N ASP A 317 23.44 10.49 10.68
CA ASP A 317 22.60 11.66 10.71
C ASP A 317 21.11 11.27 10.50
N PRO A 318 20.20 11.63 11.42
CA PRO A 318 18.80 11.22 11.35
C PRO A 318 18.03 11.84 10.18
N GLU A 319 18.39 13.04 9.73
CA GLU A 319 17.72 13.71 8.61
C GLU A 319 18.12 13.08 7.27
N SER A 320 19.40 12.78 7.09
CA SER A 320 19.94 12.00 5.97
C SER A 320 19.29 10.62 5.92
N ARG A 321 19.17 9.96 7.08
CA ARG A 321 18.49 8.67 7.22
C ARG A 321 17.01 8.77 6.83
N LEU A 322 16.32 9.82 7.25
CA LEU A 322 14.93 10.08 6.89
C LEU A 322 14.77 10.25 5.36
N TYR A 323 15.64 11.01 4.70
CA TYR A 323 15.61 11.18 3.24
C TYR A 323 15.84 9.86 2.50
N CYS A 324 16.78 9.04 2.96
CA CYS A 324 17.00 7.70 2.42
C CYS A 324 15.78 6.80 2.61
N THR A 325 15.16 6.82 3.79
CA THR A 325 13.93 6.05 4.09
C THR A 325 12.78 6.47 3.18
N ILE A 326 12.53 7.77 3.01
CA ILE A 326 11.46 8.27 2.14
C ILE A 326 11.68 7.82 0.69
N ALA A 327 12.90 7.97 0.17
CA ALA A 327 13.23 7.52 -1.18
C ALA A 327 13.07 5.99 -1.33
N ALA A 328 13.59 5.23 -0.35
CA ALA A 328 13.54 3.78 -0.37
C ALA A 328 12.12 3.22 -0.21
N TYR A 329 11.20 3.94 0.43
CA TYR A 329 9.80 3.52 0.49
C TYR A 329 9.20 3.39 -0.90
N ASN A 330 9.50 4.34 -1.79
CA ASN A 330 8.98 4.35 -3.16
C ASN A 330 9.81 3.51 -4.14
N THR A 331 11.15 3.47 -4.01
CA THR A 331 12.03 2.82 -5.00
C THR A 331 12.78 1.58 -4.50
N GLY A 332 12.73 1.29 -3.20
CA GLY A 332 13.52 0.25 -2.53
C GLY A 332 14.93 0.70 -2.12
N PRO A 333 15.49 0.11 -1.04
CA PRO A 333 16.79 0.51 -0.48
C PRO A 333 17.97 0.24 -1.44
N GLY A 334 17.86 -0.75 -2.32
CA GLY A 334 18.90 -1.05 -3.32
C GLY A 334 19.07 0.06 -4.36
N ASN A 335 17.98 0.71 -4.78
CA ASN A 335 18.04 1.84 -5.72
C ASN A 335 18.61 3.09 -5.05
N VAL A 336 18.30 3.29 -3.76
CA VAL A 336 18.96 4.32 -2.95
C VAL A 336 20.46 4.05 -2.87
N ALA A 337 20.89 2.82 -2.54
CA ALA A 337 22.31 2.47 -2.49
C ALA A 337 23.05 2.71 -3.84
N ARG A 338 22.38 2.35 -4.94
CA ARG A 338 22.90 2.56 -6.30
C ARG A 338 23.11 4.04 -6.62
N THR A 339 22.26 4.91 -6.08
CA THR A 339 22.34 6.37 -6.29
C THR A 339 23.65 6.97 -5.73
N PHE A 340 24.22 6.38 -4.68
CA PHE A 340 25.46 6.85 -4.06
C PHE A 340 26.72 6.12 -4.56
N THR A 341 26.60 4.89 -5.05
CA THR A 341 27.79 4.03 -5.31
C THR A 341 27.78 3.32 -6.66
N GLY A 342 26.72 3.42 -7.45
CA GLY A 342 26.52 2.64 -8.67
C GLY A 342 26.13 1.17 -8.43
N THR A 343 26.14 0.69 -7.18
CA THR A 343 25.83 -0.70 -6.80
C THR A 343 24.68 -0.77 -5.79
N THR A 344 24.00 -1.91 -5.67
CA THR A 344 22.95 -2.12 -4.66
C THR A 344 23.48 -2.42 -3.26
N ASN A 345 24.81 -2.31 -3.04
CA ASN A 345 25.43 -2.61 -1.76
C ASN A 345 25.19 -1.47 -0.76
N LEU A 346 24.29 -1.73 0.18
CA LEU A 346 23.87 -0.73 1.16
C LEU A 346 25.00 -0.29 2.10
N GLY A 347 25.85 -1.22 2.57
CA GLY A 347 26.97 -0.89 3.45
C GLY A 347 28.00 0.04 2.79
N LYS A 348 28.26 -0.11 1.48
CA LYS A 348 29.09 0.85 0.72
C LYS A 348 28.41 2.21 0.64
N ALA A 349 27.11 2.24 0.36
CA ALA A 349 26.35 3.49 0.27
C ALA A 349 26.32 4.24 1.59
N VAL A 350 26.11 3.54 2.71
CA VAL A 350 26.12 4.14 4.06
C VAL A 350 27.42 4.88 4.35
N LYS A 351 28.57 4.32 3.97
CA LYS A 351 29.87 5.00 4.15
C LYS A 351 29.93 6.34 3.41
N VAL A 352 29.41 6.37 2.18
CA VAL A 352 29.31 7.60 1.39
C VAL A 352 28.32 8.58 2.03
N ILE A 353 27.12 8.12 2.37
CA ILE A 353 26.07 8.95 2.98
C ILE A 353 26.58 9.60 4.27
N ASN A 354 27.31 8.85 5.12
CA ASN A 354 27.88 9.36 6.37
C ASN A 354 28.99 10.40 6.20
N SER A 355 29.49 10.59 4.97
CA SER A 355 30.45 11.66 4.64
C SER A 355 29.77 12.94 4.11
N LEU A 356 28.45 12.90 3.91
CA LEU A 356 27.66 14.01 3.37
C LEU A 356 26.89 14.74 4.47
N THR A 357 26.61 16.01 4.23
CA THR A 357 25.59 16.74 5.01
C THR A 357 24.17 16.27 4.63
N PRO A 358 23.14 16.52 5.45
CA PRO A 358 21.75 16.18 5.09
C PRO A 358 21.29 16.86 3.80
N LYS A 359 21.71 18.11 3.60
CA LYS A 359 21.45 18.89 2.38
C LYS A 359 22.08 18.24 1.15
N ASP A 360 23.33 17.76 1.28
CA ASP A 360 24.02 17.09 0.18
C ASP A 360 23.44 15.70 -0.10
N THR A 361 23.09 14.93 0.94
CA THR A 361 22.35 13.67 0.81
C THR A 361 21.05 13.87 0.03
N TYR A 362 20.24 14.85 0.42
CA TYR A 362 19.01 15.21 -0.28
C TYR A 362 19.28 15.61 -1.74
N GLY A 363 20.30 16.44 -1.96
CA GLY A 363 20.70 16.89 -3.29
C GLY A 363 21.16 15.74 -4.20
N VAL A 364 21.94 14.79 -3.68
CA VAL A 364 22.38 13.59 -4.41
C VAL A 364 21.17 12.74 -4.80
N LEU A 365 20.24 12.48 -3.87
CA LEU A 365 19.02 11.74 -4.16
C LEU A 365 18.22 12.40 -5.29
N LEU A 366 17.96 13.71 -5.21
CA LEU A 366 17.19 14.42 -6.23
C LEU A 366 17.87 14.49 -7.59
N ARG A 367 19.20 14.53 -7.65
CA ARG A 367 19.93 14.54 -8.92
C ARG A 367 20.00 13.15 -9.54
N ASN A 368 20.35 12.14 -8.74
CA ASN A 368 20.87 10.87 -9.24
C ASN A 368 19.88 9.70 -9.16
N LEU A 369 18.76 9.82 -8.42
CA LEU A 369 17.73 8.77 -8.46
C LEU A 369 17.28 8.52 -9.91
N PRO A 370 17.07 7.26 -10.33
CA PRO A 370 16.80 6.93 -11.73
C PRO A 370 15.41 7.38 -12.20
N TYR A 371 14.42 7.39 -11.29
CA TYR A 371 13.03 7.66 -11.65
C TYR A 371 12.60 9.05 -11.20
N GLN A 372 12.01 9.82 -12.12
CA GLN A 372 11.44 11.14 -11.80
C GLN A 372 10.31 11.02 -10.77
N GLU A 373 9.49 9.97 -10.83
CA GLU A 373 8.44 9.69 -9.85
C GLU A 373 9.01 9.65 -8.42
N THR A 374 10.14 8.99 -8.21
CA THR A 374 10.77 8.90 -6.88
C THR A 374 11.33 10.25 -6.41
N LYS A 375 11.89 11.06 -7.32
CA LYS A 375 12.34 12.42 -6.98
C LYS A 375 11.16 13.28 -6.53
N ASP A 376 10.05 13.20 -7.25
CA ASP A 376 8.83 13.93 -6.91
C ASP A 376 8.20 13.41 -5.62
N TYR A 377 8.26 12.09 -5.38
CA TYR A 377 7.85 11.46 -4.13
C TYR A 377 8.64 12.02 -2.94
N LEU A 378 9.97 12.05 -3.03
CA LEU A 378 10.84 12.60 -1.98
C LEU A 378 10.51 14.06 -1.67
N ARG A 379 10.31 14.90 -2.70
CA ARG A 379 9.89 16.31 -2.51
C ARG A 379 8.52 16.40 -1.83
N LYS A 380 7.53 15.65 -2.31
CA LYS A 380 6.15 15.69 -1.83
C LYS A 380 6.04 15.24 -0.37
N VAL A 381 6.64 14.10 -0.01
CA VAL A 381 6.61 13.60 1.38
C VAL A 381 7.33 14.58 2.29
N SER A 382 8.53 15.04 1.94
CA SER A 382 9.30 15.99 2.77
C SER A 382 8.51 17.27 3.06
N LYS A 383 7.84 17.82 2.05
CA LYS A 383 6.95 19.00 2.21
C LYS A 383 5.73 18.68 3.08
N ARG A 384 5.11 17.51 2.89
CA ARG A 384 3.88 17.10 3.60
C ARG A 384 4.10 16.78 5.07
N ILE A 385 5.30 16.37 5.49
CA ILE A 385 5.62 16.17 6.91
C ILE A 385 5.27 17.43 7.73
N ALA A 386 5.63 18.62 7.21
CA ALA A 386 5.33 19.88 7.87
C ALA A 386 3.82 20.14 8.04
N VAL A 387 2.99 19.68 7.08
CA VAL A 387 1.53 19.84 7.12
C VAL A 387 0.91 19.07 8.29
N TYR A 388 1.53 17.95 8.69
CA TYR A 388 0.99 17.03 9.69
C TYR A 388 1.65 17.12 11.06
N LYS A 389 2.54 18.08 11.30
CA LYS A 389 3.21 18.24 12.62
C LYS A 389 2.23 18.50 13.76
N ASN A 390 1.09 19.11 13.48
CA ASN A 390 0.09 19.54 14.47
C ASN A 390 -1.26 18.82 14.32
N LEU A 391 -1.33 17.74 13.52
CA LEU A 391 -2.56 16.95 13.37
C LEU A 391 -2.73 16.00 14.55
#